data_AF-A0A3B9SHY3-F1
#
_entry.id   AF-A0A3B9SHY3-F1
#
_cell.length_a   1.000
_cell.length_b   1.000
_cell.length_c   1.000
_cell.angle_alpha   90.00
_cell.angle_beta   90.00
_cell.angle_gamma   90.00
#
_symmetry.space_group_name_H-M   'P 1'
#
loop_
_entity.id
_entity.type
_entity.pdbx_description
1 polymer ?
#
loop_
_entity_poly.entity_id
_entity_poly.type
_entity_poly.pdbx_seq_one_letter_code
_entity_poly.pdbx_strand_id
1 'polypeptide(L)'
;MKLNKKIAAVFACSFVFMVIGLVFYLNSGKRNTKVENEALVNADIIYPGIYIERYSIGGLTKEQAKKRAKEGFDELDSYSVTLGIPYGDYEKTLSFTQLGAQYNIDGAVETGYNMCKGLKEDQIKDLLSDPEYIDPEYICDNEKTKEVLTSLKPEIDKEISKFSLNTMNVEKTLPIIEDLLLKKLNDCVIYVVTE
;
A
#
# COMPACT_ATOMS: atom_id res chain seq x y z
N MET A 1 -2.19 -43.43 40.63
CA MET A 1 -1.36 -42.32 40.09
C MET A 1 -2.13 -41.02 40.30
N LYS A 2 -1.74 -40.20 41.30
CA LYS A 2 -2.45 -38.93 41.60
C LYS A 2 -2.05 -37.89 40.54
N LEU A 3 -2.96 -37.61 39.61
CA LEU A 3 -2.75 -36.62 38.56
C LEU A 3 -2.59 -35.23 39.21
N ASN A 4 -1.47 -34.56 38.95
CA ASN A 4 -1.17 -33.24 39.51
C ASN A 4 -2.20 -32.23 38.99
N LYS A 5 -2.89 -31.51 39.87
CA LYS A 5 -3.95 -30.54 39.51
C LYS A 5 -3.50 -29.50 38.47
N LYS A 6 -2.19 -29.17 38.44
CA LYS A 6 -1.60 -28.28 37.42
C LYS A 6 -1.53 -28.94 36.03
N ILE A 7 -1.23 -30.23 35.97
CA ILE A 7 -1.19 -31.00 34.71
C ILE A 7 -2.62 -31.21 34.19
N ALA A 8 -3.59 -31.49 35.06
CA ALA A 8 -4.99 -31.60 34.68
C ALA A 8 -5.57 -30.29 34.09
N ALA A 9 -5.16 -29.13 34.63
CA ALA A 9 -5.59 -27.81 34.12
C ALA A 9 -5.01 -27.49 32.73
N VAL A 10 -3.75 -27.85 32.47
CA VAL A 10 -3.10 -27.64 31.16
C VAL A 10 -3.77 -28.48 30.07
N PHE A 11 -4.12 -29.73 30.36
CA PHE A 11 -4.85 -30.58 29.41
C PHE A 11 -6.28 -30.05 29.15
N ALA A 12 -6.98 -29.56 30.18
CA ALA A 12 -8.31 -28.97 30.01
C ALA A 12 -8.29 -27.70 29.12
N CYS A 13 -7.32 -26.81 29.30
CA CYS A 13 -7.19 -25.62 28.44
C CYS A 13 -6.85 -25.98 26.99
N SER A 14 -5.96 -26.94 26.76
CA SER A 14 -5.61 -27.38 25.40
C SER A 14 -6.80 -27.99 24.65
N PHE A 15 -7.70 -28.68 25.37
CA PHE A 15 -8.91 -29.25 24.79
C PHE A 15 -9.92 -28.17 24.41
N VAL A 16 -10.04 -27.09 25.18
CA VAL A 16 -10.91 -25.95 24.86
C VAL A 16 -10.46 -25.23 23.59
N PHE A 17 -9.15 -24.98 23.43
CA PHE A 17 -8.62 -24.37 22.20
C PHE A 17 -8.78 -25.30 20.97
N MET A 18 -8.64 -26.61 21.16
CA MET A 18 -8.87 -27.58 20.08
C MET A 18 -10.33 -27.61 19.64
N VAL A 19 -11.30 -27.54 20.58
CA VAL A 19 -12.73 -27.50 20.26
C VAL A 19 -13.11 -26.18 19.60
N ILE A 20 -12.57 -25.04 20.04
CA ILE A 20 -12.79 -23.72 19.39
C ILE A 20 -12.21 -23.72 17.97
N GLY A 21 -11.00 -24.26 17.78
CA GLY A 21 -10.38 -24.40 16.46
C GLY A 21 -11.17 -25.33 15.54
N LEU A 22 -11.73 -26.43 16.08
CA LEU A 22 -12.57 -27.35 15.31
C LEU A 22 -13.90 -26.71 14.92
N VAL A 23 -14.54 -25.93 15.80
CA VAL A 23 -15.76 -25.17 15.49
C VAL A 23 -15.48 -24.12 14.42
N PHE A 24 -14.35 -23.43 14.49
CA PHE A 24 -13.93 -22.45 13.48
C PHE A 24 -13.66 -23.13 12.12
N TYR A 25 -12.94 -24.26 12.11
CA TYR A 25 -12.64 -25.04 10.91
C TYR A 25 -13.90 -25.65 10.28
N LEU A 26 -14.82 -26.19 11.08
CA LEU A 26 -16.11 -26.72 10.60
C LEU A 26 -17.04 -25.61 10.09
N ASN A 27 -17.02 -24.41 10.68
CA ASN A 27 -17.72 -23.22 10.16
C ASN A 27 -17.04 -22.63 8.91
N SER A 28 -15.75 -22.90 8.68
CA SER A 28 -15.05 -22.49 7.46
C SER A 28 -15.50 -23.30 6.24
N GLY A 29 -15.83 -24.58 6.43
CA GLY A 29 -16.18 -25.53 5.36
C GLY A 29 -17.68 -25.65 5.03
N LYS A 30 -18.57 -24.95 5.75
CA LYS A 30 -20.02 -24.93 5.47
C LYS A 30 -20.60 -23.52 5.53
N ARG A 31 -20.13 -22.63 4.66
CA ARG A 31 -20.98 -21.53 4.19
C ARG A 31 -21.93 -22.13 3.17
N ASN A 32 -23.09 -22.55 3.64
CA ASN A 32 -24.18 -22.97 2.78
C ASN A 32 -24.45 -21.85 1.76
N THR A 33 -24.32 -22.22 0.49
CA THR A 33 -24.78 -21.52 -0.70
C THR A 33 -26.29 -21.31 -0.63
N LYS A 34 -26.70 -20.32 0.17
CA LYS A 34 -28.04 -19.72 0.21
C LYS A 34 -28.01 -18.45 1.07
N VAL A 35 -26.95 -17.65 0.95
CA VAL A 35 -27.03 -16.24 1.28
C VAL A 35 -27.58 -15.59 0.02
N GLU A 36 -28.86 -15.23 0.10
CA GLU A 36 -29.61 -14.34 -0.76
C GLU A 36 -28.82 -13.75 -1.96
N ASN A 37 -29.16 -14.22 -3.16
CA ASN A 37 -28.91 -13.48 -4.40
C ASN A 37 -29.55 -12.07 -4.40
N GLU A 38 -30.30 -11.72 -3.35
CA GLU A 38 -30.94 -10.41 -3.16
C GLU A 38 -30.09 -9.44 -2.31
N ALA A 39 -29.08 -9.92 -1.56
CA ALA A 39 -28.14 -9.07 -0.83
C ALA A 39 -26.96 -8.58 -1.70
N LEU A 40 -26.70 -9.24 -2.83
CA LEU A 40 -25.61 -8.91 -3.76
C LEU A 40 -25.90 -7.69 -4.65
N VAL A 41 -27.15 -7.19 -4.64
CA VAL A 41 -27.54 -5.97 -5.38
C VAL A 41 -27.41 -4.71 -4.50
N ASN A 42 -27.30 -4.86 -3.18
CA ASN A 42 -27.23 -3.74 -2.20
C ASN A 42 -25.93 -3.69 -1.39
N ALA A 43 -25.06 -4.69 -1.48
CA ALA A 43 -23.78 -4.66 -0.81
C ALA A 43 -22.74 -4.11 -1.80
N ASP A 44 -22.05 -3.04 -1.43
CA ASP A 44 -20.93 -2.44 -2.17
C ASP A 44 -19.71 -3.37 -2.27
N ILE A 45 -19.91 -4.58 -2.80
CA ILE A 45 -18.97 -5.69 -2.86
C ILE A 45 -18.40 -5.77 -4.27
N ILE A 46 -17.09 -5.87 -4.36
CA ILE A 46 -16.36 -6.13 -5.60
C ILE A 46 -16.51 -7.60 -5.94
N TYR A 47 -16.82 -7.94 -7.20
CA TYR A 47 -17.01 -9.32 -7.59
C TYR A 47 -15.69 -10.12 -7.51
N PRO A 48 -15.78 -11.44 -7.21
CA PRO A 48 -14.64 -12.34 -7.34
C PRO A 48 -13.96 -12.23 -8.70
N GLY A 49 -12.64 -12.44 -8.75
CA GLY A 49 -11.86 -12.31 -9.98
C GLY A 49 -11.21 -10.94 -10.19
N ILE A 50 -11.48 -9.96 -9.32
CA ILE A 50 -10.79 -8.66 -9.35
C ILE A 50 -9.63 -8.63 -8.35
N TYR A 51 -8.48 -8.18 -8.85
CA TYR A 51 -7.23 -8.04 -8.11
C TYR A 51 -6.69 -6.61 -8.26
N ILE A 52 -5.98 -6.12 -7.23
CA ILE A 52 -5.08 -4.98 -7.37
C ILE A 52 -3.66 -5.54 -7.33
N GLU A 53 -2.95 -5.45 -8.44
CA GLU A 53 -1.74 -6.25 -8.72
C GLU A 53 -1.97 -7.72 -8.28
N ARG A 54 -1.13 -8.28 -7.41
CA ARG A 54 -1.26 -9.67 -6.92
C ARG A 54 -2.31 -9.88 -5.83
N TYR A 55 -3.00 -8.84 -5.37
CA TYR A 55 -3.89 -8.91 -4.20
C TYR A 55 -5.36 -9.01 -4.58
N SER A 56 -5.97 -10.16 -4.29
CA SER A 56 -7.42 -10.36 -4.48
C SER A 56 -8.23 -9.39 -3.62
N ILE A 57 -9.09 -8.60 -4.26
CA ILE A 57 -10.06 -7.71 -3.62
C ILE A 57 -11.51 -8.15 -3.86
N GLY A 58 -11.73 -9.14 -4.72
CA GLY A 58 -13.04 -9.74 -4.93
C GLY A 58 -13.64 -10.37 -3.68
N GLY A 59 -14.96 -10.25 -3.53
CA GLY A 59 -15.74 -10.67 -2.36
C GLY A 59 -15.67 -9.71 -1.17
N LEU A 60 -15.01 -8.56 -1.31
CA LEU A 60 -14.86 -7.55 -0.25
C LEU A 60 -15.66 -6.30 -0.54
N THR A 61 -16.06 -5.58 0.51
CA THR A 61 -16.56 -4.22 0.36
C THR A 61 -15.43 -3.26 -0.02
N LYS A 62 -15.75 -2.08 -0.58
CA LYS A 62 -14.74 -1.06 -0.90
C LYS A 62 -13.79 -0.76 0.27
N GLU A 63 -14.31 -0.58 1.47
CA GLU A 63 -13.48 -0.29 2.65
C GLU A 63 -12.59 -1.47 3.07
N GLN A 64 -13.09 -2.70 2.97
CA GLN A 64 -12.30 -3.91 3.23
C GLN A 64 -11.21 -4.11 2.17
N ALA A 65 -11.53 -3.85 0.90
CA ALA A 65 -10.60 -3.90 -0.22
C ALA A 65 -9.47 -2.88 -0.05
N LYS A 66 -9.79 -1.62 0.30
CA LYS A 66 -8.78 -0.57 0.60
C LYS A 66 -7.83 -1.00 1.69
N LYS A 67 -8.35 -1.52 2.81
CA LYS A 67 -7.53 -1.99 3.92
C LYS A 67 -6.60 -3.12 3.49
N ARG A 68 -7.14 -4.13 2.81
CA ARG A 68 -6.38 -5.29 2.33
C ARG A 68 -5.30 -4.89 1.33
N ALA A 69 -5.63 -3.98 0.42
CA ALA A 69 -4.70 -3.46 -0.57
C ALA A 69 -3.56 -2.71 0.13
N LYS A 70 -3.86 -1.75 1.01
CA LYS A 70 -2.84 -0.95 1.74
C LYS A 70 -1.82 -1.80 2.53
N GLU A 71 -2.23 -2.94 3.07
CA GLU A 71 -1.34 -3.86 3.80
C GLU A 71 -0.35 -4.63 2.89
N GLY A 72 -0.53 -4.59 1.57
CA GLY A 72 0.29 -5.34 0.61
C GLY A 72 1.30 -4.53 -0.22
N PHE A 73 1.23 -3.20 -0.21
CA PHE A 73 2.09 -2.34 -1.04
C PHE A 73 3.36 -1.90 -0.31
N ASP A 74 4.28 -2.84 -0.10
CA ASP A 74 5.59 -2.57 0.52
C ASP A 74 6.68 -2.15 -0.49
N GLU A 75 6.40 -2.15 -1.79
CA GLU A 75 7.45 -1.96 -2.81
C GLU A 75 7.98 -0.52 -2.89
N LEU A 76 7.19 0.49 -2.51
CA LEU A 76 7.65 1.89 -2.58
C LEU A 76 8.73 2.22 -1.54
N ASP A 77 8.79 1.49 -0.43
CA ASP A 77 9.84 1.66 0.57
C ASP A 77 11.20 1.14 0.05
N SER A 78 11.19 0.29 -0.98
CA SER A 78 12.41 -0.17 -1.65
C SER A 78 12.95 0.83 -2.67
N TYR A 79 12.14 1.81 -3.08
CA TYR A 79 12.57 2.85 -4.01
C TYR A 79 13.11 4.07 -3.28
N SER A 80 14.21 4.60 -3.80
CA SER A 80 14.92 5.72 -3.17
C SER A 80 15.51 6.69 -4.18
N VAL A 81 15.73 7.91 -3.71
CA VAL A 81 16.47 8.96 -4.40
C VAL A 81 17.48 9.56 -3.43
N THR A 82 18.66 9.88 -3.93
CA THR A 82 19.71 10.52 -3.14
C THR A 82 19.79 12.00 -3.50
N LEU A 83 19.58 12.86 -2.51
CA LEU A 83 19.83 14.29 -2.63
C LEU A 83 21.31 14.57 -2.40
N GLY A 84 21.95 15.16 -3.40
CA GLY A 84 23.35 15.59 -3.35
C GLY A 84 23.47 17.11 -3.41
N ILE A 85 24.63 17.64 -2.99
CA ILE A 85 25.02 19.02 -3.27
C ILE A 85 26.07 19.07 -4.39
N PRO A 86 26.08 20.12 -5.22
CA PRO A 86 27.18 20.34 -6.16
C PRO A 86 28.51 20.51 -5.40
N TYR A 87 29.57 19.85 -5.91
CA TYR A 87 30.96 20.03 -5.47
C TYR A 87 31.32 19.58 -4.04
N GLY A 88 30.43 18.85 -3.34
CA GLY A 88 30.69 18.31 -2.00
C GLY A 88 30.21 16.87 -1.82
N ASP A 89 30.52 16.31 -0.64
CA ASP A 89 30.24 14.91 -0.30
C ASP A 89 28.91 14.73 0.47
N TYR A 90 28.08 15.79 0.50
CA TYR A 90 26.77 15.68 1.13
C TYR A 90 25.86 14.81 0.27
N GLU A 91 25.39 13.72 0.88
CA GLU A 91 24.39 12.83 0.29
C GLU A 91 23.34 12.47 1.33
N LYS A 92 22.08 12.56 0.94
CA LYS A 92 20.94 12.13 1.74
C LYS A 92 20.00 11.28 0.91
N THR A 93 20.00 9.98 1.18
CA THR A 93 19.04 9.05 0.57
C THR A 93 17.69 9.14 1.29
N LEU A 94 16.63 9.26 0.50
CA LEU A 94 15.24 9.32 0.91
C LEU A 94 14.47 8.28 0.12
N SER A 95 13.64 7.49 0.82
CA SER A 95 12.69 6.62 0.16
C SER A 95 11.59 7.44 -0.53
N PHE A 96 10.95 6.83 -1.52
CA PHE A 96 9.84 7.45 -2.23
C PHE A 96 8.68 7.76 -1.28
N THR A 97 8.38 6.88 -0.31
CA THR A 97 7.32 7.09 0.68
C THR A 97 7.62 8.25 1.64
N GLN A 98 8.89 8.47 2.00
CA GLN A 98 9.32 9.65 2.75
C GLN A 98 9.03 10.93 1.96
N LEU A 99 9.27 10.90 0.65
CA LEU A 99 8.95 11.99 -0.28
C LEU A 99 7.48 12.00 -0.73
N GLY A 100 6.58 11.38 0.01
CA GLY A 100 5.14 11.48 -0.24
C GLY A 100 4.64 10.73 -1.47
N ALA A 101 5.46 9.87 -2.07
CA ALA A 101 4.96 8.93 -3.06
C ALA A 101 4.06 7.88 -2.42
N GLN A 102 2.97 7.56 -3.11
CA GLN A 102 2.07 6.49 -2.73
C GLN A 102 1.33 5.94 -3.95
N TYR A 103 0.84 4.72 -3.83
CA TYR A 103 -0.10 4.17 -4.78
C TYR A 103 -1.51 4.71 -4.50
N ASN A 104 -2.24 5.09 -5.55
CA ASN A 104 -3.64 5.51 -5.49
C ASN A 104 -4.56 4.29 -5.32
N ILE A 105 -4.47 3.66 -4.15
CA ILE A 105 -5.26 2.47 -3.81
C ILE A 105 -6.75 2.78 -3.82
N ASP A 106 -7.13 3.96 -3.38
CA ASP A 106 -8.54 4.36 -3.35
C ASP A 106 -9.12 4.45 -4.77
N GLY A 107 -8.35 5.00 -5.73
CA GLY A 107 -8.69 4.99 -7.14
C GLY A 107 -8.77 3.59 -7.74
N ALA A 108 -7.78 2.73 -7.47
CA ALA A 108 -7.76 1.35 -7.96
C ALA A 108 -8.95 0.51 -7.45
N VAL A 109 -9.30 0.65 -6.17
CA VAL A 109 -10.48 -0.01 -5.58
C VAL A 109 -11.77 0.50 -6.23
N GLU A 110 -11.87 1.81 -6.47
CA GLU A 110 -13.06 2.39 -7.11
C GLU A 110 -13.18 1.93 -8.57
N THR A 111 -12.06 1.81 -9.30
CA THR A 111 -12.02 1.18 -10.64
C THR A 111 -12.56 -0.25 -10.58
N GLY A 112 -12.03 -1.10 -9.70
CA GLY A 112 -12.46 -2.49 -9.59
C GLY A 112 -13.93 -2.64 -9.19
N TYR A 113 -14.41 -1.78 -8.30
CA TYR A 113 -15.83 -1.73 -7.93
C TYR A 113 -16.71 -1.31 -9.12
N ASN A 114 -16.30 -0.30 -9.89
CA ASN A 114 -17.06 0.18 -11.04
C ASN A 114 -17.05 -0.80 -12.21
N MET A 115 -15.98 -1.58 -12.41
CA MET A 115 -15.93 -2.66 -13.41
C MET A 115 -16.99 -3.73 -13.16
N CYS A 116 -17.34 -3.97 -11.90
CA CYS A 116 -18.36 -4.96 -11.53
C CYS A 116 -19.79 -4.47 -11.79
N LYS A 117 -20.02 -3.15 -11.88
CA LYS A 117 -21.37 -2.60 -12.02
C LYS A 117 -21.99 -2.98 -13.36
N GLY A 118 -23.15 -3.63 -13.29
CA GLY A 118 -23.93 -3.97 -14.49
C GLY A 118 -23.43 -5.19 -15.25
N LEU A 119 -22.44 -5.92 -14.71
CA LEU A 119 -22.04 -7.21 -15.27
C LEU A 119 -23.15 -8.24 -15.11
N LYS A 120 -23.32 -9.06 -16.14
CA LYS A 120 -24.24 -10.20 -16.18
C LYS A 120 -23.58 -11.48 -15.65
N GLU A 121 -24.39 -12.50 -15.39
CA GLU A 121 -23.92 -13.76 -14.79
C GLU A 121 -22.81 -14.47 -15.60
N ASP A 122 -22.87 -14.42 -16.93
CA ASP A 122 -21.83 -14.92 -17.83
C ASP A 122 -20.52 -14.13 -17.66
N GLN A 123 -20.59 -12.80 -17.64
CA GLN A 123 -19.42 -11.93 -17.45
C GLN A 123 -18.79 -12.09 -16.07
N ILE A 124 -19.58 -12.38 -15.03
CA ILE A 124 -19.08 -12.67 -13.69
C ILE A 124 -18.34 -14.02 -13.68
N LYS A 125 -18.82 -15.01 -14.44
CA LYS A 125 -18.12 -16.30 -14.59
C LYS A 125 -16.81 -16.12 -15.35
N ASP A 126 -16.80 -15.26 -16.36
CA ASP A 126 -15.60 -14.95 -17.12
C ASP A 126 -14.50 -14.39 -16.20
N LEU A 127 -14.82 -13.44 -15.31
CA LEU A 127 -13.88 -12.90 -14.30
C LEU A 127 -13.29 -13.98 -13.36
N LEU A 128 -14.03 -15.06 -13.10
CA LEU A 128 -13.52 -16.16 -12.28
C LEU A 128 -12.52 -17.04 -13.04
N SER A 129 -12.70 -17.19 -14.35
CA SER A 129 -11.81 -17.96 -15.21
C SER A 129 -10.62 -17.15 -15.75
N ASP A 130 -10.82 -15.85 -15.94
CA ASP A 130 -9.86 -14.89 -16.46
C ASP A 130 -9.88 -13.64 -15.55
N PRO A 131 -9.09 -13.65 -14.47
CA PRO A 131 -9.09 -12.57 -13.49
C PRO A 131 -8.58 -11.25 -14.05
N GLU A 132 -9.17 -10.16 -13.59
CA GLU A 132 -8.72 -8.81 -13.92
C GLU A 132 -7.73 -8.29 -12.87
N TYR A 133 -6.64 -7.72 -13.36
CA TYR A 133 -5.56 -7.16 -12.56
C TYR A 133 -5.51 -5.64 -12.75
N ILE A 134 -5.76 -4.89 -11.68
CA ILE A 134 -5.75 -3.44 -11.68
C ILE A 134 -4.43 -2.95 -11.12
N ASP A 135 -3.67 -2.22 -11.93
CA ASP A 135 -2.46 -1.55 -11.49
C ASP A 135 -2.83 -0.20 -10.86
N PRO A 136 -2.48 0.04 -9.59
CA PRO A 136 -2.77 1.32 -8.97
C PRO A 136 -1.90 2.43 -9.57
N GLU A 137 -2.53 3.56 -9.84
CA GLU A 137 -1.81 4.74 -10.31
C GLU A 137 -0.81 5.21 -9.24
N TYR A 138 0.30 5.79 -9.71
CA TYR A 138 1.29 6.39 -8.84
C TYR A 138 0.94 7.85 -8.62
N ILE A 139 0.89 8.29 -7.36
CA ILE A 139 0.62 9.67 -6.99
C ILE A 139 1.69 10.19 -6.04
N CYS A 140 1.89 11.51 -6.05
CA CYS A 140 2.85 12.20 -5.22
C CYS A 140 2.12 13.26 -4.38
N ASP A 141 2.39 13.26 -3.08
CA ASP A 141 2.01 14.34 -2.18
C ASP A 141 3.10 15.42 -2.20
N ASN A 142 2.87 16.45 -3.02
CA ASN A 142 3.81 17.54 -3.23
C ASN A 142 4.02 18.37 -1.96
N GLU A 143 3.00 18.51 -1.11
CA GLU A 143 3.13 19.23 0.16
C GLU A 143 4.06 18.47 1.10
N LYS A 144 3.89 17.16 1.21
CA LYS A 144 4.80 16.32 2.00
C LYS A 144 6.24 16.35 1.45
N THR A 145 6.41 16.33 0.13
CA THR A 145 7.73 16.49 -0.51
C THR A 145 8.38 17.82 -0.12
N LYS A 146 7.62 18.90 -0.21
CA LYS A 146 8.06 20.25 0.15
C LYS A 146 8.40 20.38 1.63
N GLU A 147 7.63 19.78 2.52
CA GLU A 147 7.93 19.71 3.95
C GLU A 147 9.27 19.02 4.22
N VAL A 148 9.52 17.87 3.58
CA VAL A 148 10.79 17.15 3.68
C VAL A 148 11.95 18.02 3.20
N LEU A 149 11.86 18.63 2.02
CA LEU A 149 12.91 19.51 1.49
C LEU A 149 13.17 20.72 2.40
N THR A 150 12.10 21.32 2.93
CA THR A 150 12.20 22.45 3.85
C THR A 150 12.88 22.04 5.17
N SER A 151 12.63 20.83 5.65
CA SER A 151 13.28 20.32 6.86
C SER A 151 14.77 20.04 6.67
N LEU A 152 15.19 19.63 5.46
CA LEU A 152 16.58 19.36 5.12
C LEU A 152 17.37 20.63 4.76
N LYS A 153 16.67 21.70 4.33
CA LYS A 153 17.29 22.95 3.90
C LYS A 153 18.35 23.52 4.87
N PRO A 154 18.15 23.59 6.20
CA PRO A 154 19.18 24.13 7.10
C PRO A 154 20.47 23.31 7.13
N GLU A 155 20.37 21.98 7.02
CA GLU A 155 21.50 21.05 6.96
C GLU A 155 22.25 21.22 5.62
N ILE A 156 21.50 21.27 4.53
CA ILE A 156 22.01 21.44 3.17
C ILE A 156 22.67 22.82 2.99
N ASP A 157 22.03 23.90 3.45
CA ASP A 157 22.55 25.28 3.35
C ASP A 157 23.89 25.41 4.08
N LYS A 158 24.05 24.74 5.22
CA LYS A 158 25.32 24.70 5.95
C LYS A 158 26.42 24.04 5.12
N GLU A 159 26.12 22.95 4.44
CA GLU A 159 27.10 22.24 3.60
C GLU A 159 27.44 23.03 2.33
N ILE A 160 26.44 23.59 1.65
CA ILE A 160 26.61 24.40 0.44
C ILE A 160 27.43 25.68 0.71
N SER A 161 27.30 26.28 1.90
CA SER A 161 28.06 27.49 2.29
C SER A 161 29.58 27.29 2.26
N LYS A 162 30.07 26.05 2.41
CA LYS A 162 31.50 25.71 2.32
C LYS A 162 32.07 25.95 0.92
N PHE A 163 31.22 26.01 -0.11
CA PHE A 163 31.58 26.15 -1.51
C PHE A 163 31.28 27.55 -2.07
N SER A 164 30.97 28.53 -1.22
CA SER A 164 30.59 29.90 -1.63
C SER A 164 29.38 29.95 -2.57
N LEU A 165 28.53 28.93 -2.51
CA LEU A 165 27.23 28.87 -3.15
C LEU A 165 26.18 29.49 -2.22
N ASN A 166 25.07 29.97 -2.80
CA ASN A 166 23.94 30.50 -2.04
C ASN A 166 23.16 29.37 -1.34
N THR A 167 21.96 29.67 -0.87
CA THR A 167 21.11 28.67 -0.21
C THR A 167 20.37 27.80 -1.22
N MET A 168 19.99 26.58 -0.81
CA MET A 168 19.10 25.70 -1.54
C MET A 168 17.77 26.40 -1.88
N ASN A 169 17.32 26.29 -3.12
CA ASN A 169 15.99 26.70 -3.56
C ASN A 169 15.07 25.47 -3.56
N VAL A 170 14.17 25.41 -2.56
CA VAL A 170 13.18 24.34 -2.43
C VAL A 170 12.19 24.35 -3.60
N GLU A 171 11.69 25.52 -4.00
CA GLU A 171 10.69 25.65 -5.07
C GLU A 171 11.21 25.21 -6.44
N LYS A 172 12.51 25.36 -6.72
CA LYS A 172 13.15 24.86 -7.94
C LYS A 172 13.55 23.39 -7.84
N THR A 173 13.85 22.89 -6.65
CA THR A 173 14.24 21.49 -6.44
C THR A 173 13.02 20.56 -6.45
N LEU A 174 11.90 21.01 -5.87
CA LEU A 174 10.65 20.27 -5.77
C LEU A 174 10.17 19.66 -7.10
N PRO A 175 9.98 20.41 -8.21
CA PRO A 175 9.47 19.85 -9.45
C PRO A 175 10.42 18.81 -10.10
N ILE A 176 11.71 18.84 -9.78
CA ILE A 176 12.68 17.83 -10.25
C ILE A 176 12.46 16.50 -9.52
N ILE A 177 12.24 16.56 -8.21
CA ILE A 177 11.94 15.38 -7.40
C ILE A 177 10.57 14.81 -7.80
N GLU A 178 9.56 15.66 -7.98
CA GLU A 178 8.22 15.23 -8.42
C GLU A 178 8.26 14.48 -9.75
N ASP A 179 8.94 15.05 -10.76
CA ASP A 179 9.10 14.41 -12.08
C ASP A 179 9.82 13.06 -11.96
N LEU A 180 10.83 12.97 -11.10
CA LEU A 180 11.55 11.73 -10.83
C LEU A 180 10.64 10.67 -10.20
N LEU A 181 9.87 11.05 -9.18
CA LEU A 181 8.94 10.17 -8.48
C LEU A 181 7.90 9.64 -9.47
N LEU A 182 7.27 10.53 -10.25
CA LEU A 182 6.26 10.16 -11.24
C LEU A 182 6.80 9.22 -12.33
N LYS A 183 8.07 9.39 -12.73
CA LYS A 183 8.77 8.50 -13.68
C LYS A 183 9.32 7.23 -13.03
N LYS A 184 9.16 7.08 -11.71
CA LYS A 184 9.67 5.98 -10.90
C LYS A 184 11.17 5.72 -11.09
N LEU A 185 11.99 6.77 -11.22
CA LEU A 185 13.44 6.60 -11.42
C LEU A 185 14.10 6.26 -10.08
N ASN A 186 14.36 4.97 -9.86
CA ASN A 186 14.98 4.48 -8.64
C ASN A 186 16.50 4.70 -8.62
N ASP A 187 17.09 4.76 -7.42
CA ASP A 187 18.54 4.82 -7.15
C ASP A 187 19.26 5.96 -7.88
N CYS A 188 18.55 7.06 -8.11
CA CYS A 188 19.07 8.24 -8.78
C CYS A 188 19.66 9.24 -7.79
N VAL A 189 20.66 9.99 -8.23
CA VAL A 189 21.20 11.14 -7.51
C VAL A 189 20.65 12.41 -8.15
N ILE A 190 20.01 13.27 -7.35
CA ILE A 190 19.57 14.60 -7.75
C ILE A 190 20.42 15.62 -7.01
N TYR A 191 21.01 16.55 -7.75
CA TYR A 191 21.65 17.72 -7.16
C TYR A 191 20.61 18.79 -6.85
N VAL A 192 20.63 19.29 -5.61
CA VAL A 192 19.76 20.39 -5.20
C VAL A 192 20.08 21.66 -5.97
N VAL A 193 19.04 22.43 -6.29
CA VAL A 193 19.19 23.72 -6.99
C VAL A 193 19.50 24.80 -5.96
N THR A 194 20.48 25.67 -6.25
CA THR A 194 20.80 26.84 -5.42
C THR A 194 20.29 28.13 -6.06
N GLU A 195 20.13 29.19 -5.26
CA GLU A 195 19.87 30.55 -5.77
C GLU A 195 21.09 31.22 -6.42
#